data_AF-A0A9E6AN03-F1
#
_entry.id   AF-A0A9E6AN03-F1
#
_cell.length_a   1.000
_cell.length_b   1.000
_cell.length_c   1.000
_cell.angle_alpha   90.00
_cell.angle_beta   90.00
_cell.angle_gamma   90.00
#
_symmetry.space_group_name_H-M   'P 1'
#
loop_
_entity.id
_entity.type
_entity.pdbx_description
1 polymer ?
#
loop_
_entity_poly.entity_id
_entity_poly.type
_entity_poly.pdbx_seq_one_letter_code
_entity_poly.pdbx_strand_id
1 'polypeptide(L)'
;MKYSPLCFILGIASLACGPHTYSPNVKTPAAPATSSQPSKPVPVPDPHWGETVGGAQMRIAPVGDAFSVGQLMVIRVEVRNLGTAPLELDASGLEDISAVIRLRNSAGRTVPYMRDSSRQSGAHPLTVAPGRTAVVLELDLFEHFALTTPQKFTVQCVGGVDFSAPESGHAKQSLKSNLVAFEVLPGTLPSQHRFFDQIAAILPNGDWTAQMDSTPRVILSNRKTPASDALQITYDKDGTRFALHLWESSERHTAAQA
;
A
#
# COMPACT_ATOMS: atom_id res chain seq x y z
N MET A 1 -19.06 -42.24 22.31
CA MET A 1 -19.51 -42.30 20.90
C MET A 1 -18.27 -42.26 20.03
N LYS A 2 -17.77 -43.44 19.63
CA LYS A 2 -17.88 -44.04 18.29
C LYS A 2 -17.12 -43.25 17.20
N TYR A 3 -15.94 -43.78 16.87
CA TYR A 3 -15.08 -43.43 15.74
C TYR A 3 -15.79 -43.60 14.39
N SER A 4 -15.44 -42.77 13.41
CA SER A 4 -15.53 -43.10 11.98
C SER A 4 -14.52 -42.29 11.16
N PRO A 5 -13.43 -42.91 10.71
CA PRO A 5 -12.71 -42.52 9.51
C PRO A 5 -13.00 -43.52 8.38
N LEU A 6 -13.09 -43.04 7.14
CA LEU A 6 -12.67 -43.65 5.88
C LEU A 6 -13.55 -43.11 4.73
N CYS A 7 -12.91 -42.57 3.69
CA CYS A 7 -13.10 -43.12 2.35
C CYS A 7 -11.94 -42.72 1.43
N PHE A 8 -11.24 -43.75 0.94
CA PHE A 8 -10.31 -43.71 -0.18
C PHE A 8 -11.09 -43.58 -1.49
N ILE A 9 -10.58 -42.82 -2.47
CA ILE A 9 -10.89 -43.07 -3.89
C ILE A 9 -9.58 -43.08 -4.68
N LEU A 10 -9.20 -44.28 -5.14
CA LEU A 10 -8.28 -44.53 -6.25
C LEU A 10 -9.00 -44.27 -7.58
N GLY A 11 -8.35 -43.57 -8.52
CA GLY A 11 -8.83 -43.30 -9.87
C GLY A 11 -7.82 -43.68 -10.96
N ILE A 12 -7.83 -44.96 -11.30
CA ILE A 12 -7.52 -45.69 -12.54
C ILE A 12 -6.87 -44.92 -13.72
N ALA A 13 -5.73 -45.45 -14.19
CA ALA A 13 -5.08 -45.15 -15.47
C ALA A 13 -5.85 -45.73 -16.67
N SER A 14 -5.88 -45.01 -17.79
CA SER A 14 -6.30 -45.54 -19.09
C SER A 14 -5.20 -45.32 -20.14
N LEU A 15 -4.62 -46.43 -20.57
CA LEU A 15 -3.84 -46.59 -21.79
C LEU A 15 -4.81 -46.71 -22.97
N ALA A 16 -4.62 -45.91 -24.02
CA ALA A 16 -5.23 -46.14 -25.32
C ALA A 16 -4.14 -46.08 -26.40
N CYS A 17 -3.85 -47.26 -26.94
CA CYS A 17 -3.03 -47.47 -28.12
C CYS A 17 -3.92 -47.28 -29.36
N GLY A 18 -3.49 -46.47 -30.33
CA GLY A 18 -4.20 -46.21 -31.58
C GLY A 18 -3.26 -46.36 -32.80
N PRO A 19 -3.75 -46.84 -33.94
CA PRO A 19 -2.94 -47.44 -35.00
C PRO A 19 -2.23 -46.44 -35.91
N HIS A 20 -1.08 -46.89 -36.43
CA HIS A 20 -0.31 -46.28 -37.49
C HIS A 20 -1.10 -46.22 -38.81
N THR A 21 -1.29 -45.00 -39.34
CA THR A 21 -1.60 -44.77 -40.75
C THR A 21 -0.40 -44.17 -41.46
N TYR A 22 0.08 -44.94 -42.45
CA TYR A 22 1.13 -44.64 -43.40
C TYR A 22 0.67 -43.50 -44.34
N SER A 23 1.48 -42.44 -44.48
CA SER A 23 1.20 -41.30 -45.35
C SER A 23 2.32 -41.16 -46.40
N PRO A 24 1.98 -41.09 -47.71
CA PRO A 24 2.98 -41.09 -48.78
C PRO A 24 3.73 -39.75 -48.89
N ASN A 25 5.02 -39.90 -49.18
CA ASN A 25 6.01 -38.85 -49.28
C ASN A 25 5.87 -38.08 -50.61
N VAL A 26 5.21 -36.92 -50.58
CA VAL A 26 5.21 -35.95 -51.70
C VAL A 26 6.23 -34.87 -51.37
N LYS A 27 7.32 -34.85 -52.13
CA LYS A 27 8.42 -33.89 -52.00
C LYS A 27 8.01 -32.55 -52.63
N THR A 28 7.36 -31.71 -51.84
CA THR A 28 7.02 -30.32 -52.21
C THR A 28 8.28 -29.44 -52.19
N PRO A 29 8.52 -28.58 -53.20
CA PRO A 29 9.63 -27.63 -53.22
C PRO A 29 9.59 -26.69 -52.01
N ALA A 30 10.74 -26.50 -51.36
CA ALA A 30 10.90 -25.68 -50.17
C ALA A 30 10.50 -24.21 -50.44
N ALA A 31 9.38 -23.79 -49.87
CA ALA A 31 9.08 -22.38 -49.65
C ALA A 31 10.05 -21.83 -48.58
N PRO A 32 10.50 -20.57 -48.68
CA PRO A 32 11.37 -19.97 -47.68
C PRO A 32 10.72 -20.08 -46.30
N ALA A 33 11.42 -20.75 -45.38
CA ALA A 33 10.97 -20.99 -44.01
C ALA A 33 10.80 -19.64 -43.30
N THR A 34 9.58 -19.11 -43.34
CA THR A 34 9.18 -18.08 -42.42
C THR A 34 9.01 -18.80 -41.09
N SER A 35 10.04 -18.71 -40.25
CA SER A 35 10.05 -19.24 -38.89
C SER A 35 8.89 -18.62 -38.11
N SER A 36 7.73 -19.26 -38.16
CA SER A 36 6.60 -19.03 -37.26
C SER A 36 6.97 -19.62 -35.90
N GLN A 37 7.88 -18.93 -35.20
CA GLN A 37 8.17 -19.18 -33.81
C GLN A 37 6.85 -19.01 -33.06
N PRO A 38 6.34 -20.01 -32.32
CA PRO A 38 5.11 -19.87 -31.57
C PRO A 38 5.31 -18.73 -30.57
N SER A 39 4.62 -17.62 -30.82
CA SER A 39 4.64 -16.44 -29.96
C SER A 39 4.20 -16.92 -28.58
N LYS A 40 5.12 -16.85 -27.60
CA LYS A 40 4.81 -17.13 -26.20
C LYS A 40 3.58 -16.27 -25.85
N PRO A 41 2.47 -16.86 -25.35
CA PRO A 41 1.25 -16.11 -25.09
C PRO A 41 1.59 -14.93 -24.18
N VAL A 42 1.27 -13.72 -24.65
CA VAL A 42 1.45 -12.49 -23.89
C VAL A 42 0.55 -12.62 -22.65
N PRO A 43 1.11 -12.56 -21.42
CA PRO A 43 0.31 -12.63 -20.21
C PRO A 43 -0.74 -11.52 -20.23
N VAL A 44 -2.02 -11.87 -20.09
CA VAL A 44 -3.09 -10.89 -19.92
C VAL A 44 -2.85 -10.18 -18.57
N PRO A 45 -2.82 -8.84 -18.52
CA PRO A 45 -2.64 -8.11 -17.26
C PRO A 45 -3.76 -8.48 -16.27
N ASP A 46 -3.38 -8.91 -15.07
CA ASP A 46 -4.33 -9.07 -13.97
C ASP A 46 -4.69 -7.66 -13.44
N PRO A 47 -5.95 -7.22 -13.56
CA PRO A 47 -6.35 -5.85 -13.18
C PRO A 47 -6.19 -5.57 -11.67
N HIS A 48 -5.97 -6.61 -10.86
CA HIS A 48 -5.75 -6.47 -9.42
C HIS A 48 -4.30 -6.18 -9.06
N TRP A 49 -3.37 -6.23 -10.01
CA TRP A 49 -1.96 -5.89 -9.80
C TRP A 49 -1.58 -4.61 -10.54
N GLY A 50 -0.57 -3.92 -10.04
CA GLY A 50 0.07 -2.80 -10.74
C GLY A 50 0.87 -3.27 -11.96
N GLU A 51 1.54 -2.31 -12.60
CA GLU A 51 2.41 -2.57 -13.75
C GLU A 51 3.55 -3.53 -13.39
N THR A 52 3.92 -4.41 -14.33
CA THR A 52 5.10 -5.25 -14.21
C THR A 52 6.35 -4.43 -14.51
N VAL A 53 7.22 -4.28 -13.52
CA VAL A 53 8.50 -3.58 -13.66
C VAL A 53 9.60 -4.55 -13.26
N GLY A 54 10.57 -4.80 -14.14
CA GLY A 54 11.73 -5.66 -13.83
C GLY A 54 11.39 -7.07 -13.33
N GLY A 55 10.25 -7.64 -13.75
CA GLY A 55 9.79 -8.94 -13.28
C GLY A 55 9.11 -8.93 -11.90
N ALA A 56 8.73 -7.76 -11.38
CA ALA A 56 7.96 -7.62 -10.15
C ALA A 56 6.65 -6.85 -10.38
N GLN A 57 5.65 -7.11 -9.55
CA GLN A 57 4.40 -6.35 -9.48
C GLN A 57 4.05 -6.02 -8.03
N MET A 58 3.33 -4.92 -7.82
CA MET A 58 2.80 -4.54 -6.51
C MET A 58 1.28 -4.45 -6.55
N ARG A 59 0.62 -4.87 -5.47
CA ARG A 59 -0.82 -4.77 -5.28
C ARG A 59 -1.12 -4.09 -3.95
N ILE A 60 -2.18 -3.30 -3.92
CA ILE A 60 -2.84 -2.84 -2.70
C ILE A 60 -4.25 -3.43 -2.67
N ALA A 61 -4.69 -3.89 -1.50
CA ALA A 61 -6.02 -4.48 -1.34
C ALA A 61 -6.56 -4.27 0.08
N PRO A 62 -7.89 -4.09 0.27
CA PRO A 62 -8.54 -4.19 1.58
C PRO A 62 -8.41 -5.61 2.15
N VAL A 63 -8.26 -5.73 3.47
CA VAL A 63 -8.23 -7.03 4.19
C VAL A 63 -9.63 -7.46 4.65
N GLY A 64 -10.64 -6.58 4.57
CA GLY A 64 -12.03 -6.87 4.92
C GLY A 64 -13.03 -6.49 3.83
N ASP A 65 -14.27 -6.94 3.99
CA ASP A 65 -15.33 -6.77 2.99
C ASP A 65 -15.96 -5.37 3.01
N ALA A 66 -15.92 -4.68 4.15
CA ALA A 66 -16.53 -3.37 4.33
C ALA A 66 -15.76 -2.50 5.32
N PHE A 67 -15.71 -1.21 5.04
CA PHE A 67 -15.18 -0.20 5.95
C PHE A 67 -16.32 0.68 6.46
N SER A 68 -16.25 1.08 7.72
CA SER A 68 -17.24 1.95 8.37
C SER A 68 -16.52 2.96 9.25
N VAL A 69 -17.02 4.19 9.31
CA VAL A 69 -16.40 5.25 10.11
C VAL A 69 -16.22 4.79 11.57
N GLY A 70 -14.99 4.94 12.08
CA GLY A 70 -14.65 4.57 13.46
C GLY A 70 -14.37 3.10 13.70
N GLN A 71 -14.28 2.28 12.65
CA GLN A 71 -13.82 0.89 12.72
C GLN A 71 -12.45 0.75 12.05
N LEU A 72 -11.75 -0.36 12.32
CA LEU A 72 -10.48 -0.68 11.66
C LEU A 72 -10.68 -0.79 10.14
N MET A 73 -9.83 -0.12 9.37
CA MET A 73 -9.85 -0.09 7.90
C MET A 73 -8.53 -0.60 7.35
N VAL A 74 -8.26 -1.89 7.56
CA VAL A 74 -6.97 -2.50 7.21
C VAL A 74 -6.84 -2.70 5.71
N ILE A 75 -5.76 -2.17 5.15
CA ILE A 75 -5.28 -2.49 3.82
C ILE A 75 -3.96 -3.25 3.89
N ARG A 76 -3.64 -3.95 2.81
CA ARG A 76 -2.40 -4.67 2.63
C ARG A 76 -1.75 -4.29 1.32
N VAL A 77 -0.43 -4.08 1.35
CA VAL A 77 0.41 -3.94 0.17
C VAL A 77 1.25 -5.19 0.03
N GLU A 78 1.23 -5.76 -1.17
CA GLU A 78 1.88 -7.01 -1.51
C GLU A 78 2.76 -6.83 -2.74
N VAL A 79 3.89 -7.53 -2.76
CA VAL A 79 4.78 -7.60 -3.92
C VAL A 79 4.89 -9.03 -4.38
N ARG A 80 4.77 -9.25 -5.68
CA ARG A 80 4.93 -10.55 -6.32
C ARG A 80 6.14 -10.56 -7.23
N ASN A 81 6.96 -11.58 -7.06
CA ASN A 81 8.08 -11.86 -7.95
C ASN A 81 7.63 -12.75 -9.11
N LEU A 82 7.65 -12.22 -10.32
CA LEU A 82 7.35 -12.92 -11.57
C LEU A 82 8.62 -13.37 -12.32
N GLY A 83 9.79 -12.93 -11.88
CA GLY A 83 11.08 -13.29 -12.46
C GLY A 83 11.53 -14.71 -12.09
N THR A 84 12.69 -15.10 -12.58
CA THR A 84 13.29 -16.42 -12.32
C THR A 84 14.33 -16.43 -11.21
N ALA A 85 14.69 -15.26 -10.66
CA ALA A 85 15.65 -15.11 -9.57
C ALA A 85 14.99 -14.54 -8.31
N PRO A 86 15.55 -14.75 -7.11
CA PRO A 86 15.10 -14.07 -5.90
C PRO A 86 15.11 -12.55 -6.07
N LEU A 87 14.10 -11.91 -5.49
CA LEU A 87 13.91 -10.46 -5.54
C LEU A 87 14.23 -9.87 -4.17
N GLU A 88 15.28 -9.05 -4.09
CA GLU A 88 15.62 -8.32 -2.88
C GLU A 88 14.85 -6.99 -2.84
N LEU A 89 13.99 -6.83 -1.84
CA LEU A 89 13.17 -5.64 -1.64
C LEU A 89 13.75 -4.74 -0.55
N ASP A 90 13.82 -3.45 -0.84
CA ASP A 90 14.08 -2.36 0.10
C ASP A 90 12.76 -1.63 0.33
N ALA A 91 12.10 -1.96 1.44
CA ALA A 91 10.82 -1.38 1.84
C ALA A 91 10.97 -0.20 2.83
N SER A 92 12.18 0.32 3.02
CA SER A 92 12.44 1.45 3.94
C SER A 92 11.72 2.73 3.54
N GLY A 93 11.37 2.89 2.26
CA GLY A 93 10.56 4.02 1.82
C GLY A 93 9.10 3.95 2.29
N LEU A 94 8.61 2.81 2.77
CA LEU A 94 7.26 2.68 3.34
C LEU A 94 7.13 3.31 4.73
N GLU A 95 8.22 3.74 5.36
CA GLU A 95 8.19 4.41 6.67
C GLU A 95 7.48 5.77 6.62
N ASP A 96 7.47 6.45 5.47
CA ASP A 96 6.71 7.68 5.25
C ASP A 96 5.39 7.41 4.51
N ILE A 97 4.42 6.88 5.26
CA ILE A 97 3.08 6.53 4.77
C ILE A 97 2.41 7.70 4.03
N SER A 98 2.62 8.94 4.49
CA SER A 98 2.04 10.14 3.89
C SER A 98 2.59 10.42 2.48
N ALA A 99 3.84 10.04 2.23
CA ALA A 99 4.47 10.17 0.92
C ALA A 99 4.09 9.03 -0.04
N VAL A 100 3.90 7.81 0.48
CA VAL A 100 3.72 6.61 -0.36
C VAL A 100 2.27 6.19 -0.59
N ILE A 101 1.35 6.47 0.35
CA ILE A 101 -0.07 6.17 0.19
C ILE A 101 -0.80 7.42 -0.32
N ARG A 102 -1.42 7.30 -1.49
CA ARG A 102 -2.30 8.32 -2.07
C ARG A 102 -3.74 7.90 -1.83
N LEU A 103 -4.38 8.55 -0.86
CA LEU A 103 -5.78 8.37 -0.54
C LEU A 103 -6.57 9.62 -0.98
N ARG A 104 -7.61 9.42 -1.79
CA ARG A 104 -8.46 10.50 -2.31
C ARG A 104 -9.93 10.18 -2.11
N ASN A 105 -10.73 11.21 -1.89
CA ASN A 105 -12.19 11.07 -1.82
C ASN A 105 -12.84 11.08 -3.21
N SER A 106 -14.16 10.90 -3.25
CA SER A 106 -14.97 10.92 -4.48
C SER A 106 -14.87 12.21 -5.30
N ALA A 107 -14.53 13.33 -4.66
CA ALA A 107 -14.26 14.61 -5.32
C ALA A 107 -12.81 14.76 -5.83
N GLY A 108 -12.00 13.70 -5.72
CA GLY A 108 -10.58 13.68 -6.14
C GLY A 108 -9.64 14.41 -5.19
N ARG A 109 -10.12 14.90 -4.04
CA ARG A 109 -9.30 15.61 -3.04
C ARG A 109 -8.53 14.61 -2.19
N THR A 110 -7.27 14.95 -1.88
CA THR A 110 -6.43 14.16 -0.96
C THR A 110 -7.04 14.15 0.44
N VAL A 111 -7.13 12.97 1.04
CA VAL A 111 -7.55 12.82 2.44
C VAL A 111 -6.39 13.24 3.35
N PRO A 112 -6.62 14.13 4.34
CA PRO A 112 -5.58 14.53 5.28
C PRO A 112 -4.95 13.34 6.01
N TYR A 113 -3.62 13.35 6.10
CA TYR A 113 -2.87 12.43 6.96
C TYR A 113 -2.96 12.93 8.40
N MET A 114 -3.32 12.04 9.33
CA MET A 114 -3.57 12.37 10.72
C MET A 114 -2.36 12.09 11.61
N ARG A 115 -1.57 11.05 11.36
CA ARG A 115 -0.52 10.66 12.31
C ARG A 115 0.68 11.62 12.22
N ASP A 116 1.48 11.71 13.28
CA ASP A 116 2.86 12.16 13.14
C ASP A 116 3.63 11.14 12.27
N SER A 117 4.41 11.64 11.31
CA SER A 117 5.23 10.83 10.39
C SER A 117 6.55 10.42 11.02
N SER A 118 6.64 10.33 12.35
CA SER A 118 7.84 9.83 13.02
C SER A 118 8.11 8.41 12.51
N ARG A 119 9.24 8.27 11.82
CA ARG A 119 9.63 7.06 11.09
C ARG A 119 9.42 5.84 11.96
N GLN A 120 8.54 4.94 11.54
CA GLN A 120 8.47 3.61 12.14
C GLN A 120 9.70 2.82 11.68
N SER A 121 10.81 3.03 12.39
CA SER A 121 12.08 2.36 12.14
C SER A 121 11.90 0.85 12.16
N GLY A 122 12.20 0.18 11.05
CA GLY A 122 12.34 -1.28 11.07
C GLY A 122 12.12 -2.04 9.77
N ALA A 123 12.01 -1.39 8.60
CA ALA A 123 11.92 -2.15 7.35
C ALA A 123 13.27 -2.79 7.03
N HIS A 124 13.40 -4.08 7.34
CA HIS A 124 14.54 -4.88 6.92
C HIS A 124 14.43 -5.26 5.44
N PRO A 125 15.56 -5.46 4.73
CA PRO A 125 15.54 -6.04 3.40
C PRO A 125 14.74 -7.35 3.40
N LEU A 126 13.85 -7.50 2.41
CA LEU A 126 12.99 -8.67 2.29
C LEU A 126 13.24 -9.39 0.97
N THR A 127 13.64 -10.66 1.03
CA THR A 127 13.83 -11.49 -0.15
C THR A 127 12.52 -12.21 -0.52
N VAL A 128 12.09 -12.09 -1.78
CA VAL A 128 10.92 -12.79 -2.33
C VAL A 128 11.36 -13.79 -3.39
N ALA A 129 11.15 -15.09 -3.13
CA ALA A 129 11.52 -16.13 -4.07
C ALA A 129 10.68 -16.07 -5.38
N PRO A 130 11.19 -16.61 -6.50
CA PRO A 130 10.47 -16.68 -7.78
C PRO A 130 9.05 -17.24 -7.65
N GLY A 131 8.09 -16.57 -8.28
CA GLY A 131 6.68 -16.96 -8.28
C GLY A 131 5.94 -16.74 -6.94
N ARG A 132 6.62 -16.22 -5.91
CA ARG A 132 6.03 -15.97 -4.59
C ARG A 132 5.54 -14.52 -4.47
N THR A 133 4.63 -14.34 -3.51
CA THR A 133 4.12 -13.03 -3.06
C THR A 133 4.53 -12.83 -1.61
N ALA A 134 4.89 -11.61 -1.25
CA ALA A 134 5.16 -11.19 0.12
C ALA A 134 4.32 -9.96 0.49
N VAL A 135 3.95 -9.86 1.76
CA VAL A 135 3.32 -8.68 2.33
C VAL A 135 4.41 -7.71 2.78
N VAL A 136 4.38 -6.48 2.27
CA VAL A 136 5.39 -5.46 2.58
C VAL A 136 4.85 -4.36 3.50
N LEU A 137 3.53 -4.21 3.57
CA LEU A 137 2.86 -3.29 4.48
C LEU A 137 1.46 -3.81 4.80
N GLU A 138 1.07 -3.73 6.06
CA GLU A 138 -0.31 -3.84 6.51
C GLU A 138 -0.61 -2.60 7.35
N LEU A 139 -1.66 -1.87 7.00
CA LEU A 139 -1.91 -0.53 7.51
C LEU A 139 -3.40 -0.34 7.80
N ASP A 140 -3.73 0.12 9.00
CA ASP A 140 -5.07 0.66 9.27
C ASP A 140 -5.17 2.09 8.74
N LEU A 141 -5.96 2.29 7.69
CA LEU A 141 -6.19 3.60 7.10
C LEU A 141 -6.86 4.57 8.08
N PHE A 142 -7.73 4.09 8.97
CA PHE A 142 -8.46 4.96 9.88
C PHE A 142 -7.55 5.59 10.94
N GLU A 143 -6.52 4.87 11.37
CA GLU A 143 -5.50 5.39 12.30
C GLU A 143 -4.62 6.47 11.65
N HIS A 144 -4.41 6.41 10.33
CA HIS A 144 -3.45 7.25 9.62
C HIS A 144 -4.07 8.40 8.83
N PHE A 145 -5.34 8.31 8.45
CA PHE A 145 -6.02 9.27 7.57
C PHE A 145 -7.38 9.70 8.12
N ALA A 146 -7.78 10.93 7.81
CA ALA A 146 -9.06 11.52 8.21
C ALA A 146 -10.26 10.96 7.43
N LEU A 147 -10.54 9.68 7.63
CA LEU A 147 -11.66 8.94 7.05
C LEU A 147 -12.92 9.07 7.92
N THR A 148 -13.39 10.30 8.10
CA THR A 148 -14.43 10.63 9.07
C THR A 148 -15.82 10.77 8.49
N THR A 149 -15.93 10.84 7.17
CA THR A 149 -17.21 10.99 6.45
C THR A 149 -17.49 9.76 5.58
N PRO A 150 -18.71 9.19 5.64
CA PRO A 150 -19.12 8.11 4.75
C PRO A 150 -19.14 8.57 3.29
N GLN A 151 -18.36 7.93 2.43
CA GLN A 151 -18.29 8.18 0.99
C GLN A 151 -17.39 7.15 0.30
N LYS A 152 -17.27 7.27 -1.03
CA LYS A 152 -16.30 6.53 -1.83
C LYS A 152 -14.91 7.18 -1.78
N PHE A 153 -13.90 6.33 -1.76
CA PHE A 153 -12.49 6.71 -1.77
C PHE A 153 -11.71 5.88 -2.79
N THR A 154 -10.55 6.38 -3.17
CA THR A 154 -9.54 5.64 -3.94
C THR A 154 -8.21 5.64 -3.21
N VAL A 155 -7.53 4.50 -3.18
CA VAL A 155 -6.20 4.34 -2.58
C VAL A 155 -5.20 3.73 -3.55
N GLN A 156 -3.96 4.22 -3.51
CA GLN A 156 -2.83 3.68 -4.25
C GLN A 156 -1.55 3.79 -3.44
N CYS A 157 -0.70 2.77 -3.48
CA CYS A 157 0.70 2.87 -3.05
C CYS A 157 1.55 3.27 -4.26
N VAL A 158 2.14 4.47 -4.23
CA VAL A 158 2.83 5.09 -5.38
C VAL A 158 4.35 5.01 -5.31
N GLY A 159 4.90 4.31 -4.30
CA GLY A 159 6.35 4.15 -4.12
C GLY A 159 6.69 3.49 -2.79
N GLY A 160 7.93 3.69 -2.35
CA GLY A 160 8.42 3.21 -1.04
C GLY A 160 8.93 1.77 -1.03
N VAL A 161 8.74 1.04 -2.13
CA VAL A 161 9.36 -0.27 -2.36
C VAL A 161 10.28 -0.17 -3.56
N ASP A 162 11.57 -0.18 -3.26
CA ASP A 162 12.61 -0.29 -4.26
C ASP A 162 13.11 -1.74 -4.32
N PHE A 163 13.60 -2.14 -5.49
CA PHE A 163 14.22 -3.45 -5.64
C PHE A 163 15.35 -3.41 -6.67
N SER A 164 16.20 -4.43 -6.61
CA SER A 164 17.22 -4.70 -7.62
C SER A 164 16.99 -6.08 -8.20
N ALA A 165 16.56 -6.13 -9.46
CA ALA A 165 16.51 -7.38 -10.20
C ALA A 165 17.90 -7.65 -10.82
N PRO A 166 18.38 -8.90 -10.83
CA PRO A 166 19.62 -9.25 -11.53
C PRO A 166 19.57 -8.89 -13.02
N GLU A 167 18.38 -8.98 -13.60
CA GLU A 167 18.12 -8.71 -15.02
C GLU A 167 18.13 -7.21 -15.36
N SER A 168 17.96 -6.32 -14.38
CA SER A 168 17.89 -4.86 -14.60
C SER A 168 19.24 -4.15 -14.51
N GLY A 169 20.36 -4.90 -14.46
CA GLY A 169 21.70 -4.31 -14.38
C GLY A 169 21.91 -3.47 -13.10
N HIS A 170 21.30 -3.88 -11.99
CA HIS A 170 21.39 -3.22 -10.67
C HIS A 170 20.78 -1.82 -10.56
N ALA A 171 20.06 -1.32 -11.57
CA ALA A 171 19.30 -0.09 -11.40
C ALA A 171 18.18 -0.29 -10.36
N LYS A 172 18.12 0.57 -9.34
CA LYS A 172 16.98 0.60 -8.41
C LYS A 172 15.72 0.97 -9.18
N GLN A 173 14.69 0.13 -9.04
CA GLN A 173 13.37 0.35 -9.64
C GLN A 173 12.35 0.47 -8.52
N SER A 174 11.40 1.41 -8.66
CA SER A 174 10.32 1.60 -7.71
C SER A 174 9.00 1.05 -8.25
N LEU A 175 8.28 0.32 -7.41
CA LEU A 175 6.97 -0.23 -7.78
C LEU A 175 5.83 0.76 -7.50
N LYS A 176 4.75 0.62 -8.28
CA LYS A 176 3.45 1.26 -8.01
C LYS A 176 2.37 0.20 -7.98
N SER A 177 1.44 0.32 -7.04
CA SER A 177 0.30 -0.59 -6.95
C SER A 177 -0.78 -0.23 -7.97
N ASN A 178 -1.75 -1.13 -8.13
CA ASN A 178 -3.06 -0.81 -8.68
C ASN A 178 -3.76 0.32 -7.87
N LEU A 179 -4.75 0.96 -8.50
CA LEU A 179 -5.66 1.90 -7.86
C LEU A 179 -6.90 1.14 -7.39
N VAL A 180 -7.20 1.18 -6.09
CA VAL A 180 -8.39 0.53 -5.53
C VAL A 180 -9.42 1.56 -5.14
N ALA A 181 -10.66 1.36 -5.54
CA ALA A 181 -11.81 2.10 -5.02
C ALA A 181 -12.49 1.30 -3.90
N PHE A 182 -12.91 1.98 -2.84
CA PHE A 182 -13.71 1.39 -1.76
C PHE A 182 -14.71 2.40 -1.22
N GLU A 183 -15.71 1.93 -0.49
CA GLU A 183 -16.72 2.76 0.16
C GLU A 183 -16.58 2.67 1.68
N VAL A 184 -16.60 3.82 2.34
CA VAL A 184 -16.71 3.91 3.80
C VAL A 184 -18.16 4.16 4.14
N LEU A 185 -18.74 3.23 4.89
CA LEU A 185 -20.13 3.26 5.32
C LEU A 185 -20.32 4.14 6.58
N PRO A 186 -21.57 4.54 6.87
CA PRO A 186 -21.92 5.17 8.13
C PRO A 186 -21.43 4.37 9.34
N GLY A 187 -20.95 5.08 10.36
CA GLY A 187 -20.43 4.50 11.58
C GLY A 187 -20.37 5.55 12.70
N THR A 188 -19.66 5.22 13.78
CA THR A 188 -19.52 6.13 14.94
C THR A 188 -18.11 6.64 15.03
N LEU A 189 -17.94 7.95 14.82
CA LEU A 189 -16.64 8.59 14.93
C LEU A 189 -16.21 8.67 16.41
N PRO A 190 -15.04 8.12 16.78
CA PRO A 190 -14.49 8.26 18.13
C PRO A 190 -14.28 9.73 18.48
N SER A 191 -14.43 10.09 19.76
CA SER A 191 -14.36 11.49 20.24
C SER A 191 -13.07 12.20 19.79
N GLN A 192 -11.94 11.50 19.80
CA GLN A 192 -10.65 12.02 19.34
C GLN A 192 -10.66 12.47 17.87
N HIS A 193 -11.25 11.69 16.97
CA HIS A 193 -11.32 12.04 15.55
C HIS A 193 -12.34 13.15 15.31
N ARG A 194 -13.43 13.17 16.08
CA ARG A 194 -14.41 14.27 16.02
C ARG A 194 -13.78 15.60 16.40
N PHE A 195 -12.95 15.60 17.44
CA PHE A 195 -12.20 16.78 17.83
C PHE A 195 -11.20 17.21 16.75
N PHE A 196 -10.44 16.26 16.19
CA PHE A 196 -9.54 16.53 15.08
C PHE A 196 -10.26 17.20 13.90
N ASP A 197 -11.42 16.68 13.49
CA ASP A 197 -12.22 17.24 12.41
C ASP A 197 -12.66 18.68 12.70
N GLN A 198 -13.11 18.95 13.93
CA GLN A 198 -13.52 20.29 14.35
C GLN A 198 -12.35 21.28 14.27
N ILE A 199 -11.16 20.87 14.71
CA ILE A 199 -9.95 21.70 14.63
C ILE A 199 -9.52 21.88 13.16
N ALA A 200 -9.47 20.81 12.38
CA ALA A 200 -9.08 20.87 10.98
C ALA A 200 -10.00 21.78 10.15
N ALA A 201 -11.31 21.82 10.47
CA ALA A 201 -12.30 22.65 9.79
C ALA A 201 -12.12 24.16 10.05
N ILE A 202 -11.45 24.56 11.14
CA ILE A 202 -11.22 25.98 11.48
C ILE A 202 -9.81 26.46 11.12
N LEU A 203 -8.94 25.58 10.60
CA LEU A 203 -7.59 25.99 10.21
C LEU A 203 -7.63 26.94 9.01
N PRO A 204 -6.78 27.99 9.00
CA PRO A 204 -6.61 28.83 7.82
C PRO A 204 -6.15 27.98 6.63
N ASN A 205 -6.77 28.19 5.48
CA ASN A 205 -6.47 27.43 4.27
C ASN A 205 -4.98 27.49 3.88
N GLY A 206 -4.44 26.36 3.41
CA GLY A 206 -3.23 26.28 2.58
C GLY A 206 -1.91 26.06 3.31
N ASP A 207 -1.75 26.63 4.50
CA ASP A 207 -0.44 26.63 5.20
C ASP A 207 -0.43 25.85 6.51
N TRP A 208 -1.60 25.65 7.12
CA TRP A 208 -1.75 24.93 8.37
C TRP A 208 -2.06 23.45 8.15
N THR A 209 -1.47 22.61 8.98
CA THR A 209 -1.75 21.18 9.07
C THR A 209 -2.04 20.80 10.51
N ALA A 210 -3.04 19.93 10.71
CA ALA A 210 -3.28 19.27 11.97
C ALA A 210 -2.76 17.83 11.90
N GLN A 211 -2.13 17.38 12.97
CA GLN A 211 -1.72 16.00 13.19
C GLN A 211 -2.16 15.56 14.58
N MET A 212 -2.46 14.28 14.76
CA MET A 212 -2.62 13.60 16.04
C MET A 212 -1.34 12.80 16.33
N ASP A 213 -0.86 12.90 17.56
CA ASP A 213 0.17 12.00 18.05
C ASP A 213 -0.46 10.74 18.68
N SER A 214 0.35 9.86 19.27
CA SER A 214 -0.13 8.64 19.95
C SER A 214 -0.86 8.92 21.27
N THR A 215 -0.89 10.17 21.71
CA THR A 215 -1.65 10.67 22.85
C THR A 215 -2.86 11.47 22.33
N PRO A 216 -3.87 11.76 23.17
CA PRO A 216 -5.00 12.60 22.75
C PRO A 216 -4.56 14.07 22.62
N ARG A 217 -3.74 14.36 21.61
CA ARG A 217 -3.21 15.68 21.30
C ARG A 217 -3.30 15.92 19.81
N VAL A 218 -3.65 17.16 19.47
CA VAL A 218 -3.62 17.66 18.09
C VAL A 218 -2.48 18.69 17.99
N ILE A 219 -1.50 18.40 17.15
CA ILE A 219 -0.38 19.28 16.84
C ILE A 219 -0.78 20.08 15.60
N LEU A 220 -0.74 21.40 15.69
CA LEU A 220 -0.95 22.32 14.60
C LEU A 220 0.38 22.89 14.17
N SER A 221 0.72 22.69 12.90
CA SER A 221 1.95 23.20 12.31
C SER A 221 1.61 24.06 11.11
N ASN A 222 2.38 25.13 10.91
CA ASN A 222 2.29 25.97 9.73
C ASN A 222 3.57 25.77 8.90
N ARG A 223 3.41 25.41 7.62
CA ARG A 223 4.53 25.09 6.72
C ARG A 223 5.45 26.28 6.44
N LYS A 224 4.98 27.51 6.68
CA LYS A 224 5.75 28.75 6.46
C LYS A 224 6.56 29.18 7.67
N THR A 225 6.26 28.67 8.86
CA THR A 225 7.05 28.94 10.06
C THR A 225 8.12 27.85 10.23
N PRO A 226 9.31 28.19 10.74
CA PRO A 226 10.29 27.20 11.16
C PRO A 226 9.64 26.22 12.16
N ALA A 227 10.16 25.00 12.25
CA ALA A 227 9.67 23.96 13.16
C ALA A 227 9.62 24.37 14.66
N SER A 228 10.15 25.55 15.01
CA SER A 228 10.11 26.14 16.34
C SER A 228 8.74 26.67 16.77
N ASP A 229 7.80 26.91 15.84
CA ASP A 229 6.54 27.62 16.12
C ASP A 229 5.32 26.71 15.92
N ALA A 230 5.34 25.53 16.54
CA ALA A 230 4.20 24.62 16.54
C ALA A 230 3.22 24.97 17.67
N LEU A 231 1.93 25.00 17.34
CA LEU A 231 0.87 25.16 18.33
C LEU A 231 0.35 23.78 18.71
N GLN A 232 0.50 23.38 19.97
CA GLN A 232 0.01 22.10 20.44
C GLN A 232 -1.29 22.29 21.22
N ILE A 233 -2.33 21.52 20.86
CA ILE A 233 -3.59 21.47 21.57
C ILE A 233 -3.72 20.08 22.21
N THR A 234 -3.63 20.02 23.54
CA THR A 234 -3.90 18.78 24.29
C THR A 234 -5.35 18.76 24.73
N TYR A 235 -5.99 17.59 24.77
CA TYR A 235 -7.31 17.44 25.38
C TYR A 235 -7.35 16.31 26.42
N ASP A 236 -8.30 16.38 27.36
CA ASP A 236 -8.57 15.27 28.28
C ASP A 236 -9.24 14.10 27.54
N LYS A 237 -9.21 12.89 28.12
CA LYS A 237 -9.76 11.68 27.46
C LYS A 237 -11.22 11.80 27.04
N ASP A 238 -11.97 12.70 27.68
CA ASP A 238 -13.40 12.91 27.45
C ASP A 238 -13.67 14.03 26.43
N GLY A 239 -12.63 14.74 25.96
CA GLY A 239 -12.73 15.86 25.01
C GLY A 239 -13.39 17.11 25.59
N THR A 240 -13.45 17.22 26.92
CA THR A 240 -14.11 18.30 27.65
C THR A 240 -13.20 19.44 28.06
N ARG A 241 -11.89 19.21 28.14
CA ARG A 241 -10.90 20.24 28.48
C ARG A 241 -9.79 20.27 27.46
N PHE A 242 -9.37 21.47 27.09
CA PHE A 242 -8.28 21.72 26.17
C PHE A 242 -7.18 22.51 26.88
N ALA A 243 -5.93 22.12 26.68
CA ALA A 243 -4.77 22.92 27.02
C ALA A 243 -4.10 23.35 25.72
N LEU A 244 -4.06 24.66 25.49
CA LEU A 244 -3.30 25.27 24.42
C LEU A 244 -1.87 25.47 24.90
N HIS A 245 -0.95 24.71 24.34
CA HIS A 245 0.49 24.88 24.54
C HIS A 245 1.05 25.56 23.30
N LEU A 246 1.34 26.85 23.42
CA LEU A 246 2.19 27.54 22.46
C LEU A 246 3.62 27.06 22.71
N TRP A 247 4.17 26.27 21.79
CA TRP A 247 5.58 25.90 21.83
C TRP A 247 6.35 26.95 21.04
N GLU A 248 7.23 27.69 21.72
CA GLU A 248 8.28 28.50 21.10
C GLU A 248 9.58 27.72 21.33
N SER A 249 10.16 27.12 20.28
CA SER A 249 11.40 26.35 20.48
C SER A 249 12.54 27.32 20.75
N SER A 250 13.08 27.24 21.96
CA SER A 250 14.15 28.11 22.45
C SER A 250 15.53 27.80 21.85
N GLU A 251 15.62 27.05 20.75
CA GLU A 251 16.88 26.67 20.14
C GLU A 251 17.34 27.64 19.04
N ARG A 252 17.59 28.90 19.40
CA ARG A 252 18.58 29.78 18.72
C ARG A 252 19.12 30.87 19.65
N HIS A 253 19.78 30.49 20.74
CA HIS A 253 20.78 31.37 21.37
C HIS A 253 22.00 30.57 21.81
N THR A 254 22.74 30.05 20.84
CA THR A 254 24.16 29.71 21.04
C THR A 254 25.00 30.28 19.90
N ALA A 255 25.85 31.24 20.30
CA ALA A 255 27.09 31.70 19.67
C ALA A 255 27.01 32.55 18.38
N ALA A 256 26.79 33.85 18.57
CA ALA A 256 27.57 34.87 17.88
C ALA A 256 27.92 35.99 18.87
N GLN A 257 28.80 35.68 19.83
CA GLN A 257 29.70 36.69 20.41
C GLN A 257 31.02 36.53 19.66
N ALA A 258 31.23 37.39 18.68
CA ALA A 258 32.54 37.73 18.13
C ALA A 258 32.85 39.17 18.58
#